data_AF-A0A7X0M5I3-F1
#
_entry.id   AF-A0A7X0M5I3-F1
#
_cell.length_a   1.000
_cell.length_b   1.000
_cell.length_c   1.000
_cell.angle_alpha   90.00
_cell.angle_beta   90.00
_cell.angle_gamma   90.00
#
_symmetry.space_group_name_H-M   'P 1'
#
loop_
_entity.id
_entity.type
_entity.pdbx_description
1 polymer ?
#
loop_
_entity_poly.entity_id
_entity_poly.type
_entity_poly.pdbx_seq_one_letter_code
_entity_poly.pdbx_strand_id
1 'polypeptide(L)'
;MAPAGDGAIRETNSLNLADGSAPSHDQYLGLIKYMRGQYNGYDVNGCDRCKKNDSCTVSACFLRVDVVLDEEKSIQFYLTKRDLYLRGWTIDDPPLGGNGTTYVAASKDNDSKDLATVPSGLGRIVEADRIPIEHGRFTQQAKDPAEPFRSVNRWIIGSQLEEGLHRYSKELLAYRADPRKNKKPGSAKVDEACKAFDAVAYVTAEMARFEPYCMSFSLAWNAGGWDGFPRSGGSAAGASGGDVRHDLPHFCAAVNEWSKLSQLIRDGKGTVDIGGGKSLSVQNAKDMIGGGVLCRPGITTPDASSSGGKQGKRQVRR
;
A
#
# COMPACT_ATOMS: atom_id res chain seq x y z
N MET A 1 -41.77 9.58 -12.18
CA MET A 1 -40.54 9.45 -11.40
C MET A 1 -39.69 8.37 -12.05
N ALA A 2 -38.59 8.74 -12.70
CA ALA A 2 -37.62 7.75 -13.16
C ALA A 2 -36.90 7.17 -11.94
N PRO A 3 -36.58 5.87 -11.91
CA PRO A 3 -35.74 5.32 -10.84
C PRO A 3 -34.39 6.04 -10.87
N ALA A 4 -33.91 6.48 -9.70
CA ALA A 4 -32.55 6.94 -9.54
C ALA A 4 -31.64 5.81 -10.02
N GLY A 5 -30.97 6.02 -11.17
CA GLY A 5 -30.00 5.05 -11.65
C GLY A 5 -28.92 4.88 -10.59
N ASP A 6 -28.62 3.64 -10.24
CA ASP A 6 -27.40 3.30 -9.49
C ASP A 6 -26.24 4.05 -10.12
N GLY A 7 -25.76 5.09 -9.43
CA GLY A 7 -24.67 5.91 -9.90
C GLY A 7 -23.44 5.04 -10.01
N ALA A 8 -23.09 4.61 -11.23
CA ALA A 8 -21.96 3.73 -11.43
C ALA A 8 -20.69 4.39 -10.85
N ILE A 9 -20.07 3.74 -9.86
CA ILE A 9 -18.82 4.20 -9.25
C ILE A 9 -17.78 4.40 -10.36
N ARG A 10 -17.39 5.66 -10.56
CA ARG A 10 -16.41 6.08 -11.57
C ARG A 10 -15.01 5.76 -11.08
N GLU A 11 -14.25 5.07 -11.91
CA GLU A 11 -12.84 4.77 -11.64
C GLU A 11 -12.00 6.05 -11.67
N THR A 12 -11.06 6.15 -10.75
CA THR A 12 -10.07 7.24 -10.64
C THR A 12 -8.73 6.66 -10.24
N ASN A 13 -7.63 7.23 -10.75
CA ASN A 13 -6.28 6.89 -10.29
C ASN A 13 -5.79 7.86 -9.21
N SER A 14 -6.63 8.76 -8.72
CA SER A 14 -6.26 9.81 -7.78
C SER A 14 -7.05 9.73 -6.47
N LEU A 15 -6.35 9.96 -5.36
CA LEU A 15 -6.88 10.15 -4.02
C LEU A 15 -6.65 11.60 -3.61
N ASN A 16 -7.73 12.40 -3.56
CA ASN A 16 -7.63 13.78 -3.12
C ASN A 16 -7.80 13.89 -1.61
N LEU A 17 -6.74 14.25 -0.89
CA LEU A 17 -6.72 14.46 0.55
C LEU A 17 -6.75 15.95 0.94
N ALA A 18 -6.84 16.86 -0.03
CA ALA A 18 -6.82 18.28 0.22
C ALA A 18 -8.03 18.77 1.04
N ASP A 19 -7.77 19.74 1.91
CA ASP A 19 -8.76 20.37 2.77
C ASP A 19 -10.03 20.77 1.98
N GLY A 20 -11.19 20.36 2.48
CA GLY A 20 -12.48 20.68 1.87
C GLY A 20 -12.87 19.89 0.61
N SER A 21 -11.99 19.05 0.06
CA SER A 21 -12.23 18.28 -1.18
C SER A 21 -12.06 16.77 -1.01
N ALA A 22 -12.23 16.32 0.23
CA ALA A 22 -12.00 14.95 0.62
C ALA A 22 -12.85 13.94 -0.18
N PRO A 23 -12.32 12.73 -0.42
CA PRO A 23 -13.00 11.75 -1.22
C PRO A 23 -14.25 11.31 -0.48
N SER A 24 -15.39 11.41 -1.16
CA SER A 24 -16.57 10.64 -0.80
C SER A 24 -16.23 9.14 -0.74
N HIS A 25 -17.05 8.39 -0.03
CA HIS A 25 -17.01 6.93 -0.02
C HIS A 25 -16.86 6.36 -1.45
N ASP A 26 -17.67 6.85 -2.39
CA ASP A 26 -17.67 6.42 -3.79
C ASP A 26 -16.37 6.76 -4.52
N GLN A 27 -15.77 7.94 -4.26
CA GLN A 27 -14.49 8.31 -4.87
C GLN A 27 -13.35 7.40 -4.37
N TYR A 28 -13.34 7.09 -3.07
CA TYR A 28 -12.39 6.14 -2.51
C TYR A 28 -12.58 4.73 -3.12
N LEU A 29 -13.82 4.24 -3.20
CA LEU A 29 -14.11 2.97 -3.86
C LEU A 29 -13.77 3.00 -5.36
N GLY A 30 -13.91 4.14 -6.03
CA GLY A 30 -13.48 4.37 -7.40
C GLY A 30 -11.97 4.17 -7.60
N LEU A 31 -11.16 4.62 -6.65
CA LEU A 31 -9.71 4.35 -6.63
C LEU A 31 -9.44 2.86 -6.47
N ILE A 32 -10.08 2.21 -5.49
CA ILE A 32 -9.86 0.80 -5.24
C ILE A 32 -10.29 -0.06 -6.44
N LYS A 33 -11.41 0.28 -7.07
CA LYS A 33 -11.88 -0.35 -8.31
C LYS A 33 -10.88 -0.18 -9.45
N TYR A 34 -10.35 1.02 -9.66
CA TYR A 34 -9.28 1.28 -10.63
C TYR A 34 -8.07 0.38 -10.37
N MET A 35 -7.59 0.30 -9.12
CA MET A 35 -6.42 -0.52 -8.77
C MET A 35 -6.66 -2.01 -9.06
N ARG A 36 -7.86 -2.54 -8.73
CA ARG A 36 -8.24 -3.92 -9.05
C ARG A 36 -8.31 -4.15 -10.57
N GLY A 37 -8.87 -3.20 -11.32
CA GLY A 37 -8.90 -3.24 -12.79
C GLY A 37 -7.50 -3.31 -13.40
N GLN A 38 -6.59 -2.45 -12.93
CA GLN A 38 -5.19 -2.45 -13.36
C GLN A 38 -4.45 -3.75 -12.98
N TYR A 39 -4.73 -4.30 -11.81
CA TYR A 39 -4.20 -5.60 -11.39
C TYR A 39 -4.68 -6.72 -12.31
N ASN A 40 -5.98 -6.79 -12.57
CA ASN A 40 -6.58 -7.84 -13.39
C ASN A 40 -6.12 -7.77 -14.85
N GLY A 41 -5.89 -6.56 -15.36
CA GLY A 41 -5.34 -6.31 -16.70
C GLY A 41 -3.83 -6.55 -16.84
N TYR A 42 -3.14 -7.08 -15.82
CA TYR A 42 -1.70 -7.36 -15.91
C TYR A 42 -1.39 -8.47 -16.92
N ASP A 43 -0.62 -8.12 -17.96
CA ASP A 43 -0.04 -9.06 -18.92
C ASP A 43 1.45 -9.29 -18.59
N VAL A 44 1.77 -10.52 -18.15
CA VAL A 44 3.15 -10.92 -17.83
C VAL A 44 4.07 -10.83 -19.04
N ASN A 45 3.58 -11.14 -20.24
CA ASN A 45 4.38 -11.10 -21.46
C ASN A 45 4.69 -9.67 -21.86
N GLY A 46 3.72 -8.77 -21.70
CA GLY A 46 3.90 -7.33 -21.85
C GLY A 46 4.98 -6.80 -20.90
N CYS A 47 4.90 -7.16 -19.61
CA CYS A 47 5.88 -6.73 -18.62
C CYS A 47 7.29 -7.30 -18.88
N ASP A 48 7.41 -8.59 -19.21
CA ASP A 48 8.71 -9.22 -19.50
C ASP A 48 9.35 -8.67 -20.78
N ARG A 49 8.55 -8.37 -21.81
CA ARG A 49 9.01 -7.71 -23.03
C ARG A 49 9.53 -6.31 -22.74
N CYS A 50 8.82 -5.58 -21.89
CA CYS A 50 9.22 -4.25 -21.43
C CYS A 50 10.55 -4.28 -20.66
N LYS A 51 10.78 -5.28 -19.81
CA LYS A 51 12.06 -5.48 -19.12
C LYS A 51 13.22 -5.78 -20.06
N LYS A 52 13.01 -6.62 -21.07
CA LYS A 52 14.06 -7.00 -22.04
C LYS A 52 14.54 -5.83 -22.89
N ASN A 53 13.70 -4.83 -23.11
CA ASN A 53 13.96 -3.72 -24.02
C ASN A 53 14.34 -2.42 -23.30
N ASP A 54 14.53 -2.42 -21.97
CA ASP A 54 14.75 -1.22 -21.14
C ASP A 54 13.71 -0.10 -21.37
N SER A 55 12.53 -0.45 -21.89
CA SER A 55 11.49 0.48 -22.35
C SER A 55 10.22 0.31 -21.52
N CYS A 56 10.40 0.07 -20.21
CA CYS A 56 9.36 -0.35 -19.29
C CYS A 56 8.42 0.79 -18.93
N THR A 57 7.54 1.18 -19.86
CA THR A 57 6.51 2.20 -19.62
C THR A 57 5.75 1.86 -18.35
N VAL A 58 5.50 2.87 -17.51
CA VAL A 58 4.71 2.76 -16.26
C VAL A 58 3.51 1.84 -16.50
N SER A 59 2.81 2.03 -17.62
CA SER A 59 1.61 1.28 -18.01
C SER A 59 1.74 -0.25 -18.09
N ALA A 60 2.91 -0.83 -18.34
CA ALA A 60 3.03 -2.28 -18.55
C ALA A 60 3.17 -3.06 -17.24
N CYS A 61 4.08 -2.63 -16.36
CA CYS A 61 4.40 -3.34 -15.12
C CYS A 61 3.88 -2.62 -13.86
N PHE A 62 3.57 -1.33 -13.96
CA PHE A 62 3.22 -0.49 -12.83
C PHE A 62 1.83 0.13 -13.00
N LEU A 63 1.23 0.50 -11.88
CA LEU A 63 0.14 1.45 -11.86
C LEU A 63 0.57 2.63 -11.00
N ARG A 64 0.09 3.82 -11.37
CA ARG A 64 0.32 5.06 -10.64
C ARG A 64 -0.95 5.44 -9.87
N VAL A 65 -0.77 5.80 -8.61
CA VAL A 65 -1.80 6.41 -7.77
C VAL A 65 -1.37 7.82 -7.40
N ASP A 66 -2.17 8.82 -7.75
CA ASP A 66 -1.87 10.23 -7.51
C ASP A 66 -2.55 10.69 -6.21
N VAL A 67 -1.78 10.99 -5.17
CA VAL A 67 -2.30 11.52 -3.91
C VAL A 67 -2.11 13.03 -3.88
N VAL A 68 -3.20 13.77 -3.94
CA VAL A 68 -3.20 15.23 -3.86
C VAL A 68 -3.34 15.61 -2.40
N LEU A 69 -2.39 16.38 -1.86
CA LEU A 69 -2.40 16.83 -0.47
C LEU A 69 -2.95 18.25 -0.34
N ASP A 70 -2.62 19.12 -1.30
CA ASP A 70 -3.20 20.45 -1.47
C ASP A 70 -2.99 20.93 -2.93
N GLU A 71 -3.21 22.22 -3.20
CA GLU A 71 -3.04 22.82 -4.54
C GLU A 71 -1.59 22.80 -5.06
N GLU A 72 -0.60 22.66 -4.17
CA GLU A 72 0.83 22.73 -4.48
C GLU A 72 1.58 21.41 -4.22
N LYS A 73 0.98 20.50 -3.45
CA LYS A 73 1.63 19.28 -2.96
C LYS A 73 0.89 18.05 -3.45
N SER A 74 1.62 17.21 -4.16
CA SER A 74 1.15 15.88 -4.54
C SER A 74 2.26 14.84 -4.41
N ILE A 75 1.84 13.58 -4.23
CA ILE A 75 2.72 12.41 -4.21
C ILE A 75 2.16 11.39 -5.20
N GLN A 76 3.00 10.91 -6.11
CA GLN A 76 2.62 9.85 -7.05
C GLN A 76 3.25 8.54 -6.59
N PHE A 77 2.41 7.57 -6.29
CA PHE A 77 2.81 6.25 -5.81
C PHE A 77 2.84 5.24 -6.94
N TYR A 78 3.86 4.39 -6.97
CA TYR A 78 4.06 3.39 -8.01
C TYR A 78 3.97 1.99 -7.42
N LEU A 79 2.93 1.26 -7.81
CA LEU A 79 2.68 -0.12 -7.37
C LEU A 79 2.90 -1.06 -8.54
N THR A 80 3.42 -2.27 -8.30
CA THR A 80 3.48 -3.24 -9.41
C THR A 80 2.10 -3.82 -9.68
N LYS A 81 1.73 -3.97 -10.95
CA LYS A 81 0.50 -4.65 -11.35
C LYS A 81 0.53 -6.15 -11.06
N ARG A 82 1.72 -6.71 -10.79
CA ARG A 82 1.92 -8.13 -10.50
C ARG A 82 1.43 -8.50 -9.08
N ASP A 83 1.73 -7.66 -8.09
CA ASP A 83 1.51 -7.94 -6.67
C ASP A 83 0.80 -6.81 -5.90
N LEU A 84 0.58 -5.65 -6.51
CA LEU A 84 0.16 -4.41 -5.83
C LEU A 84 1.11 -3.97 -4.70
N TYR A 85 2.36 -4.45 -4.66
CA TYR A 85 3.33 -3.88 -3.73
C TYR A 85 3.76 -2.51 -4.21
N LEU A 86 3.73 -1.57 -3.27
CA LEU A 86 4.25 -0.24 -3.47
C LEU A 86 5.78 -0.30 -3.57
N ARG A 87 6.34 0.27 -4.64
CA ARG A 87 7.78 0.18 -4.97
C ARG A 87 8.51 1.50 -4.82
N GLY A 88 7.77 2.59 -4.69
CA GLY A 88 8.36 3.92 -4.59
C GLY A 88 7.34 5.00 -4.88
N TRP A 89 7.83 6.23 -4.84
CA TRP A 89 7.02 7.40 -5.10
C TRP A 89 7.84 8.49 -5.76
N THR A 90 7.13 9.47 -6.30
CA THR A 90 7.65 10.77 -6.69
C THR A 90 6.85 11.85 -5.99
N ILE A 91 7.43 13.03 -5.83
CA ILE A 91 6.68 14.24 -5.46
C ILE A 91 6.70 15.19 -6.65
N ASP A 92 5.63 15.97 -6.81
CA ASP A 92 5.67 17.10 -7.73
C ASP A 92 6.63 18.16 -7.16
N ASP A 93 7.65 18.52 -7.93
CA ASP A 93 8.56 19.62 -7.62
C ASP A 93 8.62 20.53 -8.87
N PRO A 94 8.18 21.80 -8.80
CA PRO A 94 8.50 22.77 -9.84
C PRO A 94 10.02 22.98 -9.91
N PRO A 95 10.58 23.31 -11.09
CA PRO A 95 11.81 22.70 -11.56
C PRO A 95 13.05 23.27 -10.88
N LEU A 96 13.76 22.44 -10.14
CA LEU A 96 15.22 22.56 -10.00
C LEU A 96 15.89 22.18 -11.33
N GLY A 97 15.62 22.94 -12.40
CA GLY A 97 16.41 22.98 -13.64
C GLY A 97 16.64 21.67 -14.40
N GLY A 98 15.86 20.61 -14.19
CA GLY A 98 16.01 19.33 -14.87
C GLY A 98 14.67 18.73 -15.28
N ASN A 99 14.58 18.23 -16.51
CA ASN A 99 13.40 17.59 -17.12
C ASN A 99 13.05 16.21 -16.50
N GLY A 100 13.17 16.01 -15.20
CA GLY A 100 12.97 14.71 -14.58
C GLY A 100 12.31 14.77 -13.21
N THR A 101 11.17 14.11 -13.07
CA THR A 101 10.57 13.78 -11.77
C THR A 101 11.48 12.79 -11.05
N THR A 102 11.87 13.08 -9.80
CA THR A 102 12.80 12.22 -9.04
C THR A 102 12.06 11.07 -8.36
N TYR A 103 12.45 9.84 -8.67
CA TYR A 103 11.89 8.62 -8.09
C TYR A 103 12.66 8.16 -6.86
N VAL A 104 11.96 7.97 -5.74
CA VAL A 104 12.49 7.34 -4.52
C VAL A 104 12.06 5.88 -4.49
N ALA A 105 13.04 4.98 -4.60
CA ALA A 105 12.81 3.55 -4.55
C ALA A 105 12.68 3.07 -3.10
N ALA A 106 11.73 2.17 -2.89
CA ALA A 106 11.49 1.53 -1.63
C ALA A 106 11.88 0.05 -1.76
N SER A 107 12.73 -0.45 -0.85
CA SER A 107 13.32 -1.81 -0.94
C SER A 107 13.29 -2.50 0.40
N LYS A 108 13.00 -3.80 0.42
CA LYS A 108 13.13 -4.63 1.65
C LYS A 108 14.61 -4.92 1.98
N ASP A 109 15.47 -4.97 0.95
CA ASP A 109 16.86 -5.41 1.09
C ASP A 109 17.88 -4.45 0.42
N ASN A 110 19.13 -4.52 0.88
CA ASN A 110 20.30 -3.99 0.17
C ASN A 110 20.61 -4.78 -1.12
N ASP A 111 19.89 -5.86 -1.40
CA ASP A 111 20.05 -6.64 -2.62
C ASP A 111 19.49 -5.89 -3.84
N SER A 112 20.42 -5.48 -4.71
CA SER A 112 20.19 -4.71 -5.93
C SER A 112 19.42 -5.47 -7.03
N LYS A 113 19.11 -6.75 -6.84
CA LYS A 113 18.63 -7.63 -7.92
C LYS A 113 17.12 -7.55 -8.17
N ASP A 114 16.31 -7.26 -7.15
CA ASP A 114 14.85 -7.08 -7.29
C ASP A 114 14.45 -5.64 -7.64
N LEU A 115 15.42 -4.72 -7.71
CA LEU A 115 15.24 -3.29 -7.93
C LEU A 115 15.34 -2.87 -9.40
N ALA A 116 15.51 -3.82 -10.33
CA ALA A 116 15.77 -3.56 -11.74
C ALA A 116 14.57 -3.02 -12.54
N THR A 117 13.48 -2.60 -11.91
CA THR A 117 12.36 -1.98 -12.63
C THR A 117 11.90 -0.73 -11.91
N VAL A 118 12.50 0.39 -12.29
CA VAL A 118 11.91 1.72 -12.09
C VAL A 118 10.95 1.95 -13.27
N PRO A 119 9.78 2.56 -13.05
CA PRO A 119 8.92 2.94 -14.17
C PRO A 119 9.66 3.84 -15.15
N SER A 120 9.67 3.49 -16.45
CA SER A 120 10.42 4.26 -17.45
C SER A 120 9.82 5.65 -17.63
N GLY A 121 10.66 6.64 -17.95
CA GLY A 121 10.25 8.03 -18.11
C GLY A 121 10.33 8.85 -16.82
N LEU A 122 10.62 8.21 -15.68
CA LEU A 122 10.99 8.91 -14.46
C LEU A 122 12.49 9.24 -14.47
N GLY A 123 12.81 10.46 -14.07
CA GLY A 123 14.19 10.93 -13.97
C GLY A 123 14.93 10.25 -12.82
N ARG A 124 16.26 10.20 -12.97
CA ARG A 124 17.30 9.87 -11.97
C ARG A 124 16.81 9.12 -10.72
N ILE A 125 17.06 7.82 -10.69
CA ILE A 125 16.82 6.98 -9.51
C ILE A 125 17.69 7.48 -8.35
N VAL A 126 17.09 7.74 -7.19
CA VAL A 126 17.86 7.97 -5.95
C VAL A 126 18.25 6.60 -5.37
N GLU A 127 19.14 5.87 -6.05
CA GLU A 127 19.53 4.50 -5.68
C GLU A 127 20.17 4.38 -4.30
N ALA A 128 20.75 5.49 -3.81
CA ALA A 128 21.64 5.49 -2.65
C ALA A 128 20.93 5.70 -1.30
N ASP A 129 19.61 5.92 -1.27
CA ASP A 129 18.85 6.07 -0.03
C ASP A 129 17.56 5.23 -0.10
N ARG A 130 17.76 3.91 -0.18
CA ARG A 130 16.69 2.92 -0.07
C ARG A 130 16.05 3.06 1.30
N ILE A 131 14.76 3.35 1.33
CA ILE A 131 14.00 3.22 2.57
C ILE A 131 13.72 1.73 2.77
N PRO A 132 14.16 1.14 3.90
CA PRO A 132 13.81 -0.24 4.22
C PRO A 132 12.29 -0.33 4.39
N ILE A 133 11.63 -1.04 3.47
CA ILE A 133 10.23 -1.40 3.67
C ILE A 133 10.20 -2.74 4.40
N GLU A 134 9.84 -2.71 5.66
CA GLU A 134 9.35 -3.90 6.34
C GLU A 134 7.83 -3.80 6.34
N HIS A 135 7.20 -4.44 5.34
CA HIS A 135 5.75 -4.59 5.30
C HIS A 135 5.29 -5.17 6.65
N GLY A 136 4.44 -4.42 7.35
CA GLY A 136 3.92 -4.80 8.67
C GLY A 136 4.49 -4.02 9.85
N ARG A 137 5.47 -3.11 9.70
CA ARG A 137 5.93 -2.25 10.82
C ARG A 137 4.80 -1.46 11.47
N PHE A 138 3.85 -0.97 10.67
CA PHE A 138 2.64 -0.30 11.15
C PHE A 138 1.81 -1.16 12.13
N THR A 139 1.91 -2.48 12.07
CA THR A 139 1.10 -3.43 12.87
C THR A 139 1.92 -4.23 13.88
N GLN A 140 3.23 -4.44 13.65
CA GLN A 140 4.12 -5.19 14.54
C GLN A 140 4.51 -4.42 15.81
N GLN A 141 4.40 -3.09 15.80
CA GLN A 141 4.77 -2.26 16.95
C GLN A 141 3.60 -2.00 17.92
N ALA A 142 2.36 -2.28 17.52
CA ALA A 142 1.20 -2.00 18.33
C ALA A 142 0.94 -3.13 19.33
N LYS A 143 0.69 -2.77 20.60
CA LYS A 143 0.27 -3.74 21.63
C LYS A 143 -1.16 -4.22 21.38
N ASP A 144 -2.00 -3.36 20.81
CA ASP A 144 -3.35 -3.67 20.33
C ASP A 144 -3.35 -3.59 18.79
N PRO A 145 -3.63 -4.69 18.05
CA PRO A 145 -3.65 -4.67 16.59
C PRO A 145 -4.69 -3.71 15.99
N ALA A 146 -5.69 -3.28 16.76
CA ALA A 146 -6.68 -2.28 16.33
C ALA A 146 -6.23 -0.83 16.57
N GLU A 147 -5.24 -0.60 17.45
CA GLU A 147 -4.75 0.75 17.80
C GLU A 147 -4.29 1.57 16.58
N PRO A 148 -3.55 0.98 15.60
CA PRO A 148 -3.17 1.71 14.41
C PRO A 148 -4.38 2.14 13.56
N PHE A 149 -5.49 1.41 13.59
CA PHE A 149 -6.64 1.64 12.70
C PHE A 149 -7.73 2.52 13.29
N ARG A 150 -7.89 2.52 14.62
CA ARG A 150 -8.86 3.40 15.31
C ARG A 150 -8.62 4.88 15.00
N SER A 151 -7.36 5.25 14.78
CA SER A 151 -6.94 6.61 14.45
C SER A 151 -6.76 6.84 12.94
N VAL A 152 -6.69 5.81 12.10
CA VAL A 152 -6.51 6.00 10.65
C VAL A 152 -7.78 6.59 10.05
N ASN A 153 -7.67 7.83 9.62
CA ASN A 153 -8.63 8.54 8.80
C ASN A 153 -7.88 9.38 7.77
N ARG A 154 -8.61 9.96 6.82
CA ARG A 154 -8.02 10.77 5.75
C ARG A 154 -7.08 11.88 6.24
N TRP A 155 -7.40 12.54 7.35
CA TRP A 155 -6.65 13.68 7.87
C TRP A 155 -5.30 13.24 8.43
N ILE A 156 -5.31 12.13 9.17
CA ILE A 156 -4.11 11.53 9.73
C ILE A 156 -3.22 10.98 8.61
N ILE A 157 -3.80 10.34 7.59
CA ILE A 157 -3.04 9.90 6.41
C ILE A 157 -2.46 11.09 5.65
N GLY A 158 -3.26 12.14 5.38
CA GLY A 158 -2.80 13.35 4.69
C GLY A 158 -1.66 14.03 5.43
N SER A 159 -1.80 14.22 6.75
CA SER A 159 -0.75 14.78 7.60
C SER A 159 0.52 13.93 7.62
N GLN A 160 0.40 12.59 7.73
CA GLN A 160 1.57 11.69 7.66
C GLN A 160 2.27 11.76 6.31
N LEU A 161 1.51 11.83 5.21
CA LEU A 161 2.05 11.96 3.87
C LEU A 161 2.76 13.29 3.66
N GLU A 162 2.19 14.39 4.14
CA GLU A 162 2.81 15.72 4.04
C GLU A 162 4.08 15.83 4.91
N GLU A 163 3.94 15.54 6.20
CA GLU A 163 4.98 15.75 7.22
C GLU A 163 6.08 14.69 7.17
N GLY A 164 5.72 13.46 6.83
CA GLY A 164 6.63 12.33 6.73
C GLY A 164 7.21 12.21 5.34
N LEU A 165 6.39 11.84 4.36
CA LEU A 165 6.91 11.40 3.06
C LEU A 165 7.30 12.55 2.13
N HIS A 166 6.43 13.56 1.98
CA HIS A 166 6.65 14.69 1.09
C HIS A 166 7.78 15.60 1.61
N ARG A 167 7.77 15.95 2.90
CA ARG A 167 8.88 16.69 3.53
C ARG A 167 10.22 15.96 3.43
N TYR A 168 10.25 14.65 3.78
CA TYR A 168 11.46 13.84 3.62
C TYR A 168 12.01 13.90 2.19
N SER A 169 11.12 13.79 1.20
CA SER A 169 11.50 13.84 -0.21
C SER A 169 12.10 15.19 -0.59
N LYS A 170 11.51 16.31 -0.15
CA LYS A 170 12.08 17.66 -0.36
C LYS A 170 13.45 17.83 0.30
N GLU A 171 13.61 17.39 1.55
CA GLU A 171 14.89 17.46 2.25
C GLU A 171 15.98 16.61 1.56
N LEU A 172 15.61 15.42 1.08
CA LEU A 172 16.49 14.53 0.34
C LEU A 172 16.92 15.17 -1.00
N LEU A 173 15.99 15.78 -1.72
CA LEU A 173 16.29 16.50 -2.97
C LEU A 173 17.22 17.70 -2.73
N ALA A 174 16.96 18.49 -1.68
CA ALA A 174 17.82 19.61 -1.31
C ALA A 174 19.24 19.15 -0.93
N TYR A 175 19.36 18.08 -0.12
CA TYR A 175 20.65 17.46 0.20
C TYR A 175 21.42 17.05 -1.05
N ARG A 176 20.75 16.47 -2.05
CA ARG A 176 21.38 16.04 -3.29
C ARG A 176 21.76 17.20 -4.20
N ALA A 177 20.98 18.27 -4.21
CA ALA A 177 21.28 19.48 -4.98
C ALA A 177 22.54 20.19 -4.45
N ASP A 178 22.71 20.28 -3.13
CA ASP A 178 23.89 20.89 -2.50
C ASP A 178 24.24 20.23 -1.14
N PRO A 179 25.02 19.12 -1.14
CA PRO A 179 25.39 18.40 0.09
C PRO A 179 26.24 19.21 1.07
N ARG A 180 26.83 20.34 0.62
CA ARG A 180 27.67 21.20 1.47
C ARG A 180 26.82 22.13 2.32
N LYS A 181 25.63 22.51 1.84
CA LYS A 181 24.71 23.42 2.53
C LYS A 181 23.59 22.68 3.26
N ASN A 182 23.15 21.57 2.70
CA ASN A 182 22.01 20.82 3.19
C ASN A 182 22.46 19.58 3.96
N LYS A 183 21.74 19.22 5.02
CA LYS A 183 22.00 18.00 5.79
C LYS A 183 21.19 16.86 5.20
N LYS A 184 21.80 15.67 5.11
CA LYS A 184 21.08 14.44 4.79
C LYS A 184 19.97 14.23 5.85
N PRO A 185 18.74 13.83 5.45
CA PRO A 185 17.70 13.48 6.40
C PRO A 185 18.19 12.43 7.42
N GLY A 186 17.93 12.68 8.70
CA GLY A 186 18.31 11.78 9.79
C GLY A 186 17.41 10.55 9.89
N SER A 187 17.78 9.58 10.73
CA SER A 187 17.01 8.34 10.93
C SER A 187 15.57 8.57 11.35
N ALA A 188 15.30 9.54 12.22
CA ALA A 188 13.93 9.89 12.63
C ALA A 188 13.05 10.29 11.44
N LYS A 189 13.60 11.04 10.47
CA LYS A 189 12.90 11.43 9.25
C LYS A 189 12.66 10.25 8.30
N VAL A 190 13.62 9.32 8.25
CA VAL A 190 13.43 8.05 7.52
C VAL A 190 12.31 7.23 8.15
N ASP A 191 12.25 7.14 9.49
CA ASP A 191 11.20 6.40 10.19
C ASP A 191 9.81 7.04 9.99
N GLU A 192 9.70 8.37 9.97
CA GLU A 192 8.48 9.09 9.63
C GLU A 192 8.02 8.79 8.18
N ALA A 193 8.95 8.80 7.23
CA ALA A 193 8.68 8.44 5.83
C ALA A 193 8.24 6.97 5.69
N CYS A 194 8.89 6.03 6.39
CA CYS A 194 8.47 4.63 6.45
C CYS A 194 7.02 4.47 6.92
N LYS A 195 6.67 5.15 8.03
CA LYS A 195 5.32 5.07 8.60
C LYS A 195 4.27 5.59 7.63
N ALA A 196 4.55 6.73 6.98
CA ALA A 196 3.66 7.32 5.98
C ALA A 196 3.50 6.40 4.74
N PHE A 197 4.60 5.78 4.30
CA PHE A 197 4.61 4.82 3.20
C PHE A 197 3.78 3.55 3.52
N ASP A 198 3.94 2.99 4.71
CA ASP A 198 3.14 1.86 5.15
C ASP A 198 1.66 2.24 5.24
N ALA A 199 1.34 3.38 5.84
CA ALA A 199 -0.03 3.84 6.01
C ALA A 199 -0.76 3.97 4.66
N VAL A 200 -0.10 4.56 3.64
CA VAL A 200 -0.70 4.63 2.30
C VAL A 200 -0.85 3.26 1.64
N ALA A 201 0.09 2.34 1.84
CA ALA A 201 -0.01 0.98 1.31
C ALA A 201 -1.22 0.24 1.93
N TYR A 202 -1.46 0.42 3.23
CA TYR A 202 -2.64 -0.14 3.93
C TYR A 202 -3.95 0.42 3.40
N VAL A 203 -4.06 1.75 3.19
CA VAL A 203 -5.32 2.37 2.70
C VAL A 203 -5.48 2.33 1.18
N THR A 204 -4.56 1.67 0.45
CA THR A 204 -4.66 1.51 -1.01
C THR A 204 -4.52 0.04 -1.41
N ALA A 205 -3.30 -0.47 -1.47
CA ALA A 205 -2.98 -1.82 -1.93
C ALA A 205 -3.72 -2.90 -1.13
N GLU A 206 -3.71 -2.82 0.20
CA GLU A 206 -4.36 -3.84 1.04
C GLU A 206 -5.89 -3.78 0.92
N MET A 207 -6.46 -2.59 0.74
CA MET A 207 -7.91 -2.42 0.52
C MET A 207 -8.34 -2.91 -0.87
N ALA A 208 -7.44 -2.87 -1.85
CA ALA A 208 -7.66 -3.52 -3.15
C ALA A 208 -7.63 -5.05 -3.05
N ARG A 209 -6.85 -5.63 -2.12
CA ARG A 209 -6.74 -7.08 -1.90
C ARG A 209 -7.91 -7.67 -1.11
N PHE A 210 -8.49 -6.92 -0.17
CA PHE A 210 -9.48 -7.43 0.77
C PHE A 210 -10.78 -6.61 0.70
N GLU A 211 -11.70 -6.99 -0.19
CA GLU A 211 -12.90 -6.19 -0.47
C GLU A 211 -13.79 -5.93 0.75
N PRO A 212 -14.15 -6.93 1.58
CA PRO A 212 -15.04 -6.70 2.71
C PRO A 212 -14.44 -5.76 3.77
N TYR A 213 -13.12 -5.76 3.91
CA TYR A 213 -12.40 -4.83 4.76
C TYR A 213 -12.40 -3.42 4.15
N CYS A 214 -12.20 -3.30 2.84
CA CYS A 214 -12.32 -2.03 2.12
C CYS A 214 -13.72 -1.41 2.26
N MET A 215 -14.78 -2.21 2.11
CA MET A 215 -16.15 -1.73 2.29
C MET A 215 -16.37 -1.20 3.71
N SER A 216 -15.95 -1.96 4.73
CA SER A 216 -16.01 -1.54 6.13
C SER A 216 -15.22 -0.27 6.40
N PHE A 217 -13.96 -0.21 5.94
CA PHE A 217 -13.07 0.92 6.13
C PHE A 217 -13.55 2.19 5.41
N SER A 218 -14.06 2.07 4.18
CA SER A 218 -14.50 3.21 3.37
C SER A 218 -15.69 3.97 4.00
N LEU A 219 -16.48 3.33 4.86
CA LEU A 219 -17.52 3.99 5.66
C LEU A 219 -16.91 4.82 6.82
N ALA A 220 -15.78 4.37 7.35
CA ALA A 220 -15.01 5.03 8.40
C ALA A 220 -13.95 6.00 7.86
N TRP A 221 -13.69 6.04 6.55
CA TRP A 221 -12.62 6.84 5.93
C TRP A 221 -12.61 8.31 6.35
N ASN A 222 -13.79 8.92 6.42
CA ASN A 222 -13.96 10.33 6.76
C ASN A 222 -14.06 10.57 8.28
N ALA A 223 -14.72 9.68 9.01
CA ALA A 223 -15.01 9.85 10.44
C ALA A 223 -13.95 9.23 11.37
N GLY A 224 -13.09 8.36 10.84
CA GLY A 224 -12.22 7.48 11.62
C GLY A 224 -12.99 6.38 12.36
N GLY A 225 -12.34 5.75 13.34
CA GLY A 225 -12.97 4.78 14.23
C GLY A 225 -13.16 3.39 13.63
N TRP A 226 -12.40 3.03 12.59
CA TRP A 226 -12.40 1.66 12.08
C TRP A 226 -11.69 0.71 13.05
N ASP A 227 -12.32 -0.41 13.37
CA ASP A 227 -11.82 -1.42 14.31
C ASP A 227 -11.04 -2.55 13.63
N GLY A 228 -10.80 -2.43 12.32
CA GLY A 228 -10.04 -3.40 11.52
C GLY A 228 -10.79 -4.69 11.20
N PHE A 229 -12.10 -4.76 11.45
CA PHE A 229 -12.94 -5.91 11.09
C PHE A 229 -13.85 -5.62 9.89
N PRO A 230 -14.18 -6.66 9.08
CA PRO A 230 -15.18 -6.54 8.04
C PRO A 230 -16.59 -6.55 8.67
N ARG A 231 -17.56 -5.96 7.98
CA ARG A 231 -18.98 -5.94 8.39
C ARG A 231 -19.83 -6.75 7.43
N SER A 232 -20.83 -7.48 7.94
CA SER A 232 -21.82 -8.17 7.12
C SER A 232 -22.80 -7.16 6.51
N GLY A 233 -23.15 -7.30 5.23
CA GLY A 233 -24.23 -6.52 4.59
C GLY A 233 -24.06 -5.00 4.61
N GLY A 234 -23.41 -4.44 3.59
CA GLY A 234 -23.35 -2.99 3.38
C GLY A 234 -23.60 -2.63 1.93
N SER A 235 -24.87 -2.38 1.56
CA SER A 235 -25.18 -1.58 0.38
C SER A 235 -24.66 -0.15 0.61
N ALA A 236 -24.14 0.46 -0.45
CA ALA A 236 -23.39 1.72 -0.51
C ALA A 236 -24.08 3.01 0.02
N ALA A 237 -25.14 2.91 0.82
CA ALA A 237 -25.89 4.05 1.33
C ALA A 237 -25.93 4.04 2.87
N GLY A 238 -24.94 4.67 3.49
CA GLY A 238 -25.11 5.37 4.78
C GLY A 238 -25.41 4.57 6.06
N ALA A 239 -25.40 3.24 6.07
CA ALA A 239 -25.69 2.47 7.29
C ALA A 239 -24.43 1.90 7.93
N SER A 240 -24.11 2.42 9.11
CA SER A 240 -23.29 1.81 10.17
C SER A 240 -23.88 0.49 10.73
N GLY A 241 -24.77 -0.19 9.98
CA GLY A 241 -25.68 -1.22 10.48
C GLY A 241 -25.32 -2.67 10.15
N GLY A 242 -24.18 -2.91 9.52
CA GLY A 242 -23.68 -4.27 9.31
C GLY A 242 -23.04 -4.84 10.58
N ASP A 243 -23.34 -6.10 10.89
CA ASP A 243 -22.76 -6.79 12.05
C ASP A 243 -21.26 -6.99 11.83
N VAL A 244 -20.47 -6.69 12.86
CA VAL A 244 -19.03 -6.92 12.81
C VAL A 244 -18.74 -8.41 12.76
N ARG A 245 -18.01 -8.86 11.74
CA ARG A 245 -17.64 -10.27 11.54
C ARG A 245 -16.40 -10.64 12.36
N HIS A 246 -16.57 -10.77 13.67
CA HIS A 246 -15.53 -11.26 14.58
C HIS A 246 -15.18 -12.75 14.40
N ASP A 247 -15.97 -13.47 13.61
CA ASP A 247 -15.64 -14.81 13.15
C ASP A 247 -14.49 -14.79 12.12
N LEU A 248 -14.32 -13.66 11.40
CA LEU A 248 -13.18 -13.40 10.54
C LEU A 248 -12.04 -12.71 11.31
N PRO A 249 -10.79 -12.82 10.81
CA PRO A 249 -9.63 -12.24 11.47
C PRO A 249 -9.59 -10.72 11.35
N HIS A 250 -8.86 -10.09 12.26
CA HIS A 250 -8.52 -8.68 12.13
C HIS A 250 -7.69 -8.45 10.86
N PHE A 251 -7.85 -7.27 10.25
CA PHE A 251 -7.23 -6.92 8.97
C PHE A 251 -5.72 -7.17 8.91
N CYS A 252 -4.96 -6.84 9.96
CA CYS A 252 -3.52 -7.10 10.01
C CYS A 252 -3.17 -8.58 9.80
N ALA A 253 -3.93 -9.47 10.45
CA ALA A 253 -3.71 -10.91 10.32
C ALA A 253 -4.07 -11.37 8.90
N ALA A 254 -5.13 -10.82 8.31
CA ALA A 254 -5.48 -11.07 6.91
C ALA A 254 -4.36 -10.66 5.95
N VAL A 255 -3.84 -9.43 6.09
CA VAL A 255 -2.76 -8.88 5.24
C VAL A 255 -1.50 -9.74 5.31
N ASN A 256 -1.08 -10.12 6.51
CA ASN A 256 0.12 -10.95 6.70
C ASN A 256 -0.01 -12.34 6.07
N GLU A 257 -1.24 -12.80 5.85
CA GLU A 257 -1.53 -14.14 5.36
C GLU A 257 -2.08 -14.14 3.93
N TRP A 258 -2.04 -12.99 3.23
CA TRP A 258 -2.62 -12.81 1.89
C TRP A 258 -2.19 -13.88 0.88
N SER A 259 -0.90 -14.24 0.85
CA SER A 259 -0.40 -15.29 -0.06
C SER A 259 -0.95 -16.68 0.29
N LYS A 260 -0.99 -17.03 1.59
CA LYS A 260 -1.54 -18.31 2.05
C LYS A 260 -3.05 -18.41 1.80
N LEU A 261 -3.79 -17.33 2.07
CA LEU A 261 -5.23 -17.23 1.77
C LEU A 261 -5.50 -17.37 0.27
N SER A 262 -4.69 -16.70 -0.56
CA SER A 262 -4.80 -16.79 -2.02
C SER A 262 -4.46 -18.19 -2.55
N GLN A 263 -3.49 -18.87 -1.94
CA GLN A 263 -3.16 -20.27 -2.26
C GLN A 263 -4.31 -21.20 -1.87
N LEU A 264 -4.85 -21.05 -0.65
CA LEU A 264 -5.97 -21.85 -0.16
C LEU A 264 -7.21 -21.76 -1.07
N ILE A 265 -7.54 -20.56 -1.57
CA ILE A 265 -8.64 -20.36 -2.52
C ILE A 265 -8.39 -21.08 -3.84
N ARG A 266 -7.16 -21.00 -4.38
CA ARG A 266 -6.78 -21.63 -5.64
C ARG A 266 -6.78 -23.15 -5.55
N ASP A 267 -6.27 -23.70 -4.45
CA ASP A 267 -6.24 -25.14 -4.22
C ASP A 267 -7.64 -25.71 -3.95
N GLY A 268 -8.55 -24.88 -3.44
CA GLY A 268 -9.95 -25.24 -3.20
C GLY A 268 -10.15 -26.23 -2.05
N LYS A 269 -9.11 -26.55 -1.28
CA LYS A 269 -9.13 -27.50 -0.17
C LYS A 269 -8.08 -27.17 0.89
N GLY A 270 -8.28 -27.68 2.11
CA GLY A 270 -7.35 -27.51 3.23
C GLY A 270 -7.76 -26.41 4.19
N THR A 271 -6.82 -26.02 5.05
CA THR A 271 -6.97 -24.92 6.00
C THR A 271 -5.66 -24.13 6.10
N VAL A 272 -5.75 -22.89 6.58
CA VAL A 272 -4.57 -22.05 6.88
C VAL A 272 -4.67 -21.54 8.30
N ASP A 273 -3.61 -21.71 9.08
CA ASP A 273 -3.47 -21.11 10.40
C ASP A 273 -2.99 -19.67 10.27
N ILE A 274 -3.73 -18.76 10.89
CA ILE A 274 -3.57 -17.31 10.75
C ILE A 274 -3.34 -16.66 12.12
N GLY A 275 -2.45 -17.24 12.93
CA GLY A 275 -2.18 -16.77 14.29
C GLY A 275 -3.37 -16.91 15.25
N GLY A 276 -3.10 -16.91 16.56
CA GLY A 276 -4.14 -16.98 17.59
C GLY A 276 -4.93 -18.30 17.64
N GLY A 277 -4.41 -19.39 17.03
CA GLY A 277 -4.97 -20.74 17.10
C GLY A 277 -6.23 -20.98 16.27
N LYS A 278 -6.60 -20.06 15.37
CA LYS A 278 -7.72 -20.23 14.43
C LYS A 278 -7.21 -20.77 13.09
N SER A 279 -7.73 -21.93 12.68
CA SER A 279 -7.58 -22.45 11.31
C SER A 279 -8.74 -21.94 10.45
N LEU A 280 -8.42 -21.35 9.30
CA LEU A 280 -9.42 -20.87 8.35
C LEU A 280 -9.72 -21.90 7.27
N SER A 281 -11.00 -22.03 6.93
CA SER A 281 -11.45 -22.81 5.78
C SER A 281 -11.31 -22.01 4.47
N VAL A 282 -11.45 -22.72 3.35
CA VAL A 282 -11.54 -22.10 2.01
C VAL A 282 -12.65 -21.06 1.94
N GLN A 283 -13.80 -21.31 2.58
CA GLN A 283 -14.92 -20.37 2.58
C GLN A 283 -14.56 -19.10 3.36
N ASN A 284 -13.89 -19.21 4.51
CA ASN A 284 -13.43 -18.03 5.25
C ASN A 284 -12.43 -17.21 4.43
N ALA A 285 -11.50 -17.85 3.71
CA ALA A 285 -10.59 -17.13 2.84
C ALA A 285 -11.32 -16.39 1.71
N LYS A 286 -12.32 -17.02 1.08
CA LYS A 286 -13.19 -16.37 0.09
C LYS A 286 -13.95 -15.19 0.69
N ASP A 287 -14.48 -15.35 1.89
CA ASP A 287 -15.18 -14.30 2.63
C ASP A 287 -14.26 -13.13 3.04
N MET A 288 -12.96 -13.37 3.22
CA MET A 288 -11.99 -12.31 3.55
C MET A 288 -11.54 -11.53 2.32
N ILE A 289 -11.27 -12.24 1.21
CA ILE A 289 -10.80 -11.62 -0.03
C ILE A 289 -11.98 -10.98 -0.78
N GLY A 290 -13.13 -11.64 -0.83
CA GLY A 290 -14.32 -11.19 -1.57
C GLY A 290 -14.02 -11.02 -3.05
N GLY A 291 -14.47 -9.91 -3.64
CA GLY A 291 -14.09 -9.40 -4.97
C GLY A 291 -12.75 -8.66 -5.00
N GLY A 292 -11.91 -8.82 -3.97
CA GLY A 292 -10.53 -8.35 -3.95
C GLY A 292 -9.60 -9.19 -4.84
N VAL A 293 -8.30 -8.88 -4.81
CA VAL A 293 -7.31 -9.54 -5.67
C VAL A 293 -6.60 -10.70 -5.00
N LEU A 294 -6.46 -11.81 -5.73
CA LEU A 294 -5.67 -12.98 -5.33
C LEU A 294 -4.21 -12.79 -5.68
N CYS A 295 -3.31 -13.18 -4.76
CA CYS A 295 -1.88 -13.27 -5.05
C CYS A 295 -1.62 -14.23 -6.23
N ARG A 296 -0.89 -13.77 -7.26
CA ARG A 296 -0.57 -14.59 -8.44
C ARG A 296 0.41 -15.73 -8.07
N PRO A 297 0.38 -16.87 -8.78
CA PRO A 297 1.35 -17.95 -8.60
C PRO A 297 2.79 -17.47 -8.67
N GLY A 298 3.65 -18.05 -7.81
CA GLY A 298 5.08 -17.74 -7.77
C GLY A 298 5.44 -16.38 -7.16
N ILE A 299 4.49 -15.70 -6.50
CA ILE A 299 4.75 -14.54 -5.65
C ILE A 299 4.70 -15.00 -4.20
N THR A 300 5.84 -14.96 -3.52
CA THR A 300 5.88 -15.12 -2.06
C THR A 300 5.66 -13.76 -1.42
N THR A 301 4.75 -13.70 -0.45
CA THR A 301 4.73 -12.58 0.50
C THR A 301 6.06 -12.60 1.24
N PRO A 302 6.75 -11.46 1.41
CA PRO A 302 7.97 -11.44 2.19
C PRO A 302 7.62 -11.90 3.62
N ASP A 303 8.20 -13.02 4.08
CA ASP A 303 7.89 -13.58 5.41
C ASP A 303 8.02 -12.50 6.50
N ALA A 304 6.95 -12.32 7.29
CA ALA A 304 6.94 -11.48 8.48
C ALA A 304 7.63 -12.17 9.68
N SER A 305 8.04 -13.44 9.54
CA SER A 305 8.50 -14.30 10.64
C SER A 305 10.01 -14.53 10.70
N SER A 306 10.85 -13.88 9.89
CA SER A 306 12.30 -14.13 9.91
C SER A 306 13.11 -13.28 10.91
N SER A 307 12.49 -12.71 11.94
CA SER A 307 13.21 -12.12 13.09
C SER A 307 13.65 -13.19 14.11
N GLY A 308 14.05 -14.36 13.63
CA GLY A 308 14.71 -15.39 14.44
C GLY A 308 16.14 -14.96 14.71
N GLY A 309 16.37 -14.41 15.91
CA GLY A 309 17.67 -13.91 16.35
C GLY A 309 18.79 -14.94 16.18
N LYS A 310 19.71 -14.67 15.24
CA LYS A 310 21.08 -15.17 15.37
C LYS A 310 21.78 -14.30 16.41
N GLN A 311 21.58 -14.61 17.69
CA GLN A 311 22.54 -14.21 18.72
C GLN A 311 23.88 -14.86 18.35
N GLY A 312 24.81 -14.05 17.86
CA GLY A 312 26.18 -14.45 17.67
C GLY A 312 26.78 -14.87 19.01
N LYS A 313 26.94 -16.18 19.21
CA LYS A 313 27.83 -16.71 20.24
C LYS A 313 29.25 -16.27 19.88
N ARG A 314 29.67 -15.16 20.47
CA ARG A 314 31.07 -14.72 20.48
C ARG A 314 31.85 -15.74 21.32
N GLN A 315 32.49 -16.70 20.67
CA GLN A 315 33.48 -17.55 21.33
C GLN A 315 34.65 -16.68 21.77
N VAL A 316 34.74 -16.44 23.08
CA VAL A 316 35.97 -15.98 23.72
C VAL A 316 36.91 -17.18 23.75
N ARG A 317 37.95 -17.16 22.91
CA ARG A 317 39.10 -18.05 23.10
C ARG A 317 39.89 -17.52 24.30
N ARG A 318 40.09 -18.40 25.29
CA ARG A 318 41.11 -18.25 26.33
C ARG A 318 42.46 -18.59 25.73
#